data_AF-A0A346H5Z3-F1
#
_entry.id   AF-A0A346H5Z3-F1
#
_cell.length_a   1.000
_cell.length_b   1.000
_cell.length_c   1.000
_cell.angle_alpha   90.00
_cell.angle_beta   90.00
_cell.angle_gamma   90.00
#
_symmetry.space_group_name_H-M   'P 1'
#
loop_
_entity.id
_entity.type
_entity.pdbx_description
1 polymer ?
#
loop_
_entity_poly.entity_id
_entity_poly.type
_entity_poly.pdbx_seq_one_letter_code
_entity_poly.pdbx_strand_id
1 'polypeptide(L)' 'EKTHLNVVVIGHVDSGKSTTTGHLIYQCGGIDKRTIEKFEKEAAELGKGSFKYAWVL' A
#
# COMPACT_ATOMS: atom_id res chain seq x y z
N GLU A 1 16.33 1.65 -21.96
CA GLU A 1 16.51 2.44 -20.73
C GLU A 1 15.15 2.85 -20.20
N LYS A 2 14.87 2.69 -18.90
CA LYS A 2 13.62 3.18 -18.31
C LYS A 2 13.91 4.54 -17.67
N THR A 3 13.08 5.54 -17.96
CA THR A 3 13.19 6.87 -17.35
C THR A 3 13.08 6.77 -15.84
N HIS A 4 14.06 7.31 -15.12
CA HIS A 4 14.01 7.40 -13.67
C HIS A 4 13.07 8.54 -13.24
N LEU A 5 12.19 8.26 -12.27
CA LEU A 5 11.22 9.23 -11.76
C LEU A 5 11.27 9.22 -10.22
N ASN A 6 11.27 10.42 -9.63
CA ASN A 6 11.12 10.61 -8.18
C ASN A 6 9.69 11.11 -7.92
N VAL A 7 8.97 10.47 -6.99
CA VAL A 7 7.58 10.79 -6.68
C VAL A 7 7.41 11.04 -5.18
N VAL A 8 6.69 12.10 -4.82
CA VAL A 8 6.32 12.42 -3.43
C VAL A 8 4.79 12.57 -3.36
N VAL A 9 4.17 11.94 -2.36
CA VAL A 9 2.72 12.02 -2.11
C VAL A 9 2.46 12.85 -0.86
N ILE A 10 1.69 13.95 -1.00
CA ILE A 10 1.40 14.92 0.07
C ILE A 10 -0.11 15.11 0.27
N GLY A 11 -0.51 15.56 1.46
CA GLY A 11 -1.93 15.77 1.81
C GLY A 11 -2.22 15.58 3.30
N HIS A 12 -3.45 15.91 3.71
CA HIS A 12 -3.91 15.84 5.10
C HIS A 12 -3.76 14.42 5.70
N VAL A 13 -3.61 14.32 7.03
CA VAL A 13 -3.29 13.05 7.73
C VAL A 13 -4.26 11.93 7.35
N ASP A 14 -5.56 12.23 7.26
CA ASP A 14 -6.62 11.26 6.98
C ASP A 14 -6.99 11.12 5.49
N SER A 15 -6.22 11.73 4.57
CA SER A 15 -6.49 11.62 3.13
C SER A 15 -6.11 10.27 2.50
N GLY A 16 -5.69 9.27 3.31
CA GLY A 16 -5.42 7.92 2.82
C GLY A 16 -4.17 7.77 1.94
N LYS A 17 -3.20 8.69 2.06
CA LYS A 17 -1.97 8.72 1.24
C LYS A 17 -1.25 7.38 1.18
N SER A 18 -0.91 6.79 2.34
CA SER A 18 -0.21 5.51 2.43
C SER A 18 -1.04 4.37 1.84
N THR A 19 -2.37 4.40 2.01
CA THR A 19 -3.27 3.41 1.42
C THR A 19 -3.24 3.46 -0.10
N THR A 20 -3.34 4.66 -0.69
CA THR A 20 -3.30 4.85 -2.14
C THR A 20 -1.93 4.48 -2.71
N THR A 21 -0.84 4.88 -2.06
CA THR A 21 0.51 4.54 -2.50
C THR A 21 0.77 3.04 -2.45
N GLY A 22 0.40 2.36 -1.36
CA GLY A 22 0.54 0.90 -1.27
C GLY A 22 -0.30 0.15 -2.30
N HIS A 23 -1.52 0.63 -2.58
CA HIS A 23 -2.36 0.04 -3.63
C HIS A 23 -1.75 0.23 -5.03
N LEU A 24 -1.15 1.39 -5.32
CA LEU A 24 -0.46 1.65 -6.58
C LEU A 24 0.73 0.68 -6.77
N ILE A 25 1.57 0.51 -5.74
CA ILE A 25 2.70 -0.42 -5.80
C ILE A 25 2.21 -1.86 -6.05
N TYR A 26 1.11 -2.26 -5.42
CA TYR A 26 0.49 -3.57 -5.63
C TYR A 26 0.02 -3.75 -7.08
N GLN A 27 -0.70 -2.77 -7.64
CA GLN A 27 -1.16 -2.83 -9.03
C GLN A 27 -0.01 -2.85 -10.04
N CYS A 28 1.10 -2.15 -9.74
CA CYS A 28 2.30 -2.17 -10.56
C CYS A 28 3.11 -3.47 -10.44
N GLY A 29 2.67 -4.44 -9.62
CA GLY A 29 3.37 -5.70 -9.40
C GLY A 29 4.65 -5.54 -8.58
N GLY A 30 4.80 -4.44 -7.84
CA GLY A 30 5.94 -4.23 -6.94
C GLY A 30 5.89 -5.08 -5.67
N ILE A 31 4.77 -5.75 -5.40
CA ILE A 31 4.55 -6.61 -4.23
C ILE A 31 3.94 -7.93 -4.69
N ASP A 32 4.43 -9.02 -4.11
CA ASP A 32 3.89 -10.36 -4.34
C ASP A 32 2.48 -10.53 -3.73
N LYS A 33 1.60 -11.26 -4.41
CA LYS A 33 0.23 -11.51 -3.94
C LYS A 33 0.19 -12.20 -2.57
N ARG A 34 1.13 -13.09 -2.25
CA ARG A 34 1.15 -13.76 -0.93
C ARG A 34 1.42 -12.77 0.21
N THR A 35 2.24 -11.76 -0.05
CA THR A 35 2.52 -10.72 0.93
C THR A 35 1.27 -9.89 1.22
N ILE A 36 0.49 -9.52 0.19
CA ILE A 36 -0.75 -8.75 0.41
C ILE A 36 -1.82 -9.58 1.12
N GLU A 37 -1.94 -10.87 0.81
CA GLU A 37 -2.86 -11.79 1.48
C GLU A 37 -2.53 -11.95 2.96
N LYS A 38 -1.23 -12.01 3.30
CA LYS A 38 -0.77 -12.02 4.69
C LYS A 38 -1.17 -10.74 5.43
N PHE A 39 -0.91 -9.57 4.84
CA PHE A 39 -1.27 -8.30 5.45
C PHE A 39 -2.78 -8.10 5.57
N GLU A 40 -3.57 -8.58 4.61
CA GLU A 40 -5.03 -8.57 4.69
C GLU A 40 -5.54 -9.41 5.87
N LYS A 41 -4.96 -10.59 6.09
CA LYS A 41 -5.31 -11.44 7.23
C LYS A 41 -4.95 -10.81 8.56
N GLU A 42 -3.71 -10.34 8.72
CA GLU A 42 -3.25 -9.67 9.94
C GLU A 42 -4.03 -8.37 10.22
N ALA A 43 -4.39 -7.61 9.17
CA ALA A 43 -5.19 -6.39 9.30
C ALA A 43 -6.62 -6.71 9.74
N ALA A 44 -7.20 -7.80 9.24
CA ALA A 44 -8.50 -8.28 9.68
C ALA A 44 -8.46 -8.75 11.16
N GLU A 45 -7.42 -9.48 11.57
CA GLU A 45 -7.24 -9.93 12.96
C GLU A 45 -7.12 -8.76 13.94
N LEU A 46 -6.49 -7.65 13.53
CA LEU A 46 -6.38 -6.43 14.34
C LEU A 46 -7.60 -5.49 14.23
N GLY A 47 -8.66 -5.88 13.51
CA GLY A 47 -9.85 -5.05 13.30
C GLY A 47 -9.61 -3.81 12.41
N LYS A 48 -8.51 -3.79 11.66
CA LYS A 48 -8.07 -2.69 10.78
C LYS A 48 -8.04 -3.11 9.31
N GLY A 49 -9.04 -3.86 8.84
CA GLY A 49 -9.05 -4.45 7.49
C GLY A 49 -8.84 -3.45 6.33
N SER A 50 -9.20 -2.17 6.53
CA SER A 50 -8.94 -1.10 5.55
C SER A 50 -7.47 -0.73 5.39
N PHE A 51 -6.58 -1.17 6.29
CA PHE A 51 -5.16 -0.79 6.32
C PHE A 51 -4.24 -1.81 5.63
N LYS A 52 -4.80 -2.83 4.97
CA LYS A 52 -4.02 -3.87 4.28
C LYS A 52 -2.98 -3.32 3.29
N TYR A 53 -3.29 -2.20 2.62
CA TYR A 53 -2.36 -1.52 1.71
C TYR A 53 -1.45 -0.51 2.41
N ALA A 54 -1.79 -0.04 3.61
CA ALA A 54 -0.96 0.91 4.34
C ALA A 54 0.29 0.25 4.95
N TRP A 55 0.25 -1.05 5.25
CA TRP A 55 1.39 -1.81 5.80
C TRP A 55 2.44 -2.25 4.78
N VAL A 56 2.15 -2.03 3.51
CA VAL A 56 3.11 -2.21 2.43
C VAL A 56 4.27 -1.20 2.52
N LEU A 57 4.02 -0.05 3.15
CA LEU A 57 4.94 1.07 3.31
C LEU A 57 5.45 1.18 4.74
#